data_AF-A0A2V8QE67-F1
#
_entry.id   AF-A0A2V8QE67-F1
#
_cell.length_a   1.000
_cell.length_b   1.000
_cell.length_c   1.000
_cell.angle_alpha   90.00
_cell.angle_beta   90.00
_cell.angle_gamma   90.00
#
_symmetry.space_group_name_H-M   'P 1'
#
loop_
_entity.id
_entity.type
_entity.pdbx_description
1 polymer ?
#
loop_
_entity_poly.entity_id
_entity_poly.type
_entity_poly.pdbx_seq_one_letter_code
_entity_poly.pdbx_strand_id
1 'polypeptide(L)'
;MKLFDLAAQTGAECALSDGDIEISGAAGLDQARSDEVTFLSNPKYTNKIATTRAAAIYVAEDLEILRPDIAILRAKDPYLAFTRALIVFHPQPSFEAGIDPAAVVELTSKIGEGSFIGARSVIGRNVKIGDHVRIHPNVTIYEDSTIDDDTEIHSGVAIRSNSIIGKRVIIHNNAVIGSDGFGFAKDEDRHWLKIPQIGRVVIPPAKRASSAARSWTIWSRSVIHVLSVKTRYSAPKSAWPAVRASATE
;
A
#
# COMPACT_ATOMS: atom_id res chain seq x y z
N MET A 1 17.97 18.37 4.63
CA MET A 1 17.11 19.58 4.49
C MET A 1 17.08 20.33 5.81
N LYS A 2 16.74 21.62 5.82
CA LYS A 2 16.64 22.38 7.07
C LYS A 2 15.41 21.96 7.88
N LEU A 3 15.52 21.97 9.21
CA LEU A 3 14.44 21.59 10.11
C LEU A 3 13.22 22.49 9.93
N PHE A 4 13.42 23.78 9.67
CA PHE A 4 12.35 24.72 9.38
C PHE A 4 11.52 24.33 8.15
N ASP A 5 12.19 23.94 7.06
CA ASP A 5 11.53 23.49 5.83
C ASP A 5 10.73 22.20 6.07
N LEU A 6 11.30 21.27 6.83
CA LEU A 6 10.64 20.01 7.17
C LEU A 6 9.40 20.26 8.05
N ALA A 7 9.50 21.16 9.04
CA ALA A 7 8.37 21.53 9.89
C ALA A 7 7.20 22.08 9.05
N ALA A 8 7.49 22.99 8.11
CA ALA A 8 6.51 23.54 7.19
C ALA A 8 5.85 22.45 6.30
N GLN A 9 6.64 21.52 5.73
CA GLN A 9 6.10 20.43 4.90
C GLN A 9 5.27 19.41 5.69
N THR A 10 5.59 19.24 6.97
CA THR A 10 4.92 18.25 7.83
C THR A 10 3.71 18.82 8.58
N GLY A 11 3.53 20.15 8.56
CA GLY A 11 2.48 20.85 9.29
C GLY A 11 2.74 20.92 10.79
N ALA A 12 4.01 21.04 11.16
CA ALA A 12 4.46 21.23 12.52
C ALA A 12 5.06 22.63 12.71
N GLU A 13 5.06 23.11 13.94
CA GLU A 13 5.73 24.34 14.34
C GLU A 13 7.11 24.02 14.91
N CYS A 14 8.09 24.85 14.60
CA CYS A 14 9.48 24.73 15.03
C CYS A 14 9.92 26.07 15.62
N ALA A 15 10.72 26.03 16.70
CA ALA A 15 11.35 27.23 17.23
C ALA A 15 12.36 27.80 16.22
N LEU A 16 12.37 29.13 16.05
CA LEU A 16 13.28 29.79 15.10
C LEU A 16 14.77 29.54 15.42
N SER A 17 15.12 29.32 16.68
CA SER A 17 16.50 29.03 17.12
C SER A 17 17.04 27.71 16.55
N ASP A 18 16.14 26.77 16.23
CA ASP A 18 16.50 25.40 15.87
C ASP A 18 16.32 25.15 14.37
N GLY A 19 15.82 26.15 13.63
CA GLY A 19 15.40 26.01 12.24
C GLY A 19 16.51 25.61 11.27
N ASP A 20 17.76 25.96 11.59
CA ASP A 20 18.95 25.72 10.74
C ASP A 20 19.55 24.31 10.88
N ILE A 21 19.05 23.49 11.81
CA ILE A 21 19.49 22.10 11.99
C ILE A 21 19.26 21.33 10.69
N GLU A 22 20.28 20.55 10.28
CA GLU A 22 20.16 19.70 9.09
C GLU A 22 19.60 18.32 9.46
N ILE A 23 18.53 17.96 8.76
CA ILE A 23 17.90 16.65 8.88
C ILE A 23 18.11 15.85 7.60
N SER A 24 18.56 14.62 7.75
CA SER A 24 18.80 13.65 6.67
C SER A 24 17.76 12.54 6.61
N GLY A 25 16.99 12.31 7.68
CA GLY A 25 16.04 11.21 7.76
C GLY A 25 15.05 11.27 8.92
N ALA A 26 14.24 10.23 9.03
CA ALA A 26 13.27 10.04 10.09
C ALA A 26 13.31 8.60 10.61
N ALA A 27 13.33 8.42 11.93
CA ALA A 27 13.45 7.11 12.55
C ALA A 27 12.71 7.02 13.90
N GLY A 28 12.43 5.80 14.33
CA GLY A 28 11.79 5.54 15.62
C GLY A 28 12.67 5.97 16.80
N LEU A 29 12.03 6.24 17.96
CA LEU A 29 12.68 6.81 19.16
C LEU A 29 14.00 6.12 19.55
N ASP A 30 14.08 4.79 19.45
CA ASP A 30 15.26 4.03 19.87
C ASP A 30 16.40 4.01 18.83
N GLN A 31 16.09 4.29 17.57
CA GLN A 31 17.01 4.12 16.44
C GLN A 31 17.52 5.45 15.89
N ALA A 32 16.76 6.53 16.08
CA ALA A 32 17.06 7.84 15.53
C ALA A 32 18.46 8.33 15.91
N ARG A 33 19.16 8.86 14.90
CA ARG A 33 20.48 9.45 15.00
C ARG A 33 20.42 10.97 15.14
N SER A 34 21.58 11.59 15.39
CA SER A 34 21.74 13.02 15.63
C SER A 34 21.47 13.92 14.42
N ASP A 35 21.12 13.34 13.27
CA ASP A 35 20.74 14.01 12.03
C ASP A 35 19.32 13.62 11.58
N GLU A 36 18.52 12.97 12.44
CA GLU A 36 17.20 12.45 12.12
C GLU A 36 16.11 12.99 13.05
N VAL A 37 14.88 13.05 12.55
CA VAL A 37 13.69 13.35 13.37
C VAL A 37 13.04 12.08 13.91
N THR A 38 12.42 12.20 15.07
CA THR A 38 11.59 11.14 15.67
C THR A 38 10.25 11.69 16.13
N PHE A 39 9.43 10.88 16.80
CA PHE A 39 8.11 11.31 17.27
C PHE A 39 7.70 10.64 18.57
N LEU A 40 6.82 11.30 19.31
CA LEU A 40 6.06 10.73 20.40
C LEU A 40 4.57 10.99 20.18
N SER A 41 3.82 9.92 19.88
CA SER A 41 2.35 9.96 19.83
C SER A 41 1.67 9.10 20.91
N ASN A 42 2.39 8.13 21.49
CA ASN A 42 1.87 7.25 22.53
C ASN A 42 2.58 7.53 23.86
N PRO A 43 1.87 8.03 24.89
CA PRO A 43 2.45 8.37 26.20
C PRO A 43 3.21 7.22 26.89
N LYS A 44 2.97 5.95 26.51
CA LYS A 44 3.73 4.81 27.03
C LYS A 44 5.23 4.87 26.73
N TYR A 45 5.63 5.62 25.70
CA TYR A 45 7.03 5.73 25.28
C TYR A 45 7.72 7.02 25.76
N THR A 46 7.09 7.80 26.64
CA THR A 46 7.68 9.04 27.17
C THR A 46 9.05 8.82 27.80
N ASN A 47 9.26 7.69 28.48
CA ASN A 47 10.56 7.35 29.08
C ASN A 47 11.69 7.23 28.03
N LYS A 48 11.38 6.90 26.78
CA LYS A 48 12.35 6.80 25.68
C LYS A 48 12.78 8.16 25.15
N ILE A 49 12.04 9.23 25.48
CA ILE A 49 12.50 10.59 25.16
C ILE A 49 13.85 10.83 25.80
N ALA A 50 14.12 10.35 27.02
CA ALA A 50 15.39 10.60 27.71
C ALA A 50 16.61 9.94 27.03
N THR A 51 16.40 8.89 26.23
CA THR A 51 17.49 8.08 25.66
C THR A 51 17.65 8.23 24.16
N THR A 52 16.71 8.90 23.48
CA THR A 52 16.82 9.11 22.03
C THR A 52 18.01 10.01 21.68
N ARG A 53 18.60 9.75 20.52
CA ARG A 53 19.69 10.56 19.93
C ARG A 53 19.20 11.40 18.75
N ALA A 54 17.89 11.50 18.54
CA ALA A 54 17.30 12.30 17.47
C ALA A 54 17.72 13.77 17.57
N ALA A 55 17.87 14.43 16.42
CA ALA A 55 18.09 15.87 16.36
C ALA A 55 16.84 16.66 16.76
N ALA A 56 15.66 16.16 16.38
CA ALA A 56 14.38 16.76 16.72
C ALA A 56 13.28 15.71 16.96
N ILE A 57 12.24 16.10 17.70
CA ILE A 57 11.11 15.22 18.03
C ILE A 57 9.76 15.89 17.77
N TYR A 58 8.89 15.21 17.03
CA TYR A 58 7.48 15.59 16.89
C TYR A 58 6.68 15.21 18.13
N VAL A 59 6.00 16.17 18.73
CA VAL A 59 5.17 16.01 19.93
C VAL A 59 3.88 16.82 19.84
N ALA A 60 2.90 16.44 20.65
CA ALA A 60 1.63 17.15 20.74
C ALA A 60 1.85 18.61 21.20
N GLU A 61 0.96 19.51 20.81
CA GLU A 61 1.07 20.95 21.10
C GLU A 61 1.17 21.24 22.61
N ASP A 62 0.52 20.43 23.45
CA ASP A 62 0.40 20.59 24.89
C ASP A 62 1.44 19.80 25.72
N LEU A 63 2.31 19.01 25.08
CA LEU A 63 3.19 18.09 25.79
C LEU A 63 4.53 18.74 26.19
N GLU A 64 4.71 19.17 27.43
CA GLU A 64 5.99 19.73 27.85
C GLU A 64 7.11 18.67 27.91
N ILE A 65 8.27 18.98 27.31
CA ILE A 65 9.45 18.12 27.28
C ILE A 65 10.66 18.92 27.75
N LEU A 66 11.37 18.38 28.75
CA LEU A 66 12.60 18.95 29.26
C LEU A 66 13.83 18.22 28.66
N ARG A 67 14.15 18.54 27.41
CA ARG A 67 15.35 18.07 26.68
C ARG A 67 15.93 19.23 25.86
N PRO A 68 16.78 20.08 26.44
CA PRO A 68 17.31 21.28 25.76
C PRO A 68 18.24 20.96 24.60
N ASP A 69 18.70 19.72 24.50
CA ASP A 69 19.61 19.21 23.47
C ASP A 69 18.88 18.62 22.25
N ILE A 70 17.54 18.57 22.26
CA ILE A 70 16.72 18.10 21.13
C ILE A 70 15.74 19.20 20.73
N ALA A 71 15.67 19.50 19.43
CA ALA A 71 14.70 20.45 18.92
C ALA A 71 13.27 19.91 18.99
N ILE A 72 12.31 20.75 19.35
CA ILE A 72 10.91 20.34 19.54
C ILE A 72 10.07 20.78 18.34
N LEU A 73 9.41 19.82 17.70
CA LEU A 73 8.43 20.06 16.62
C LEU A 73 7.02 19.85 17.17
N ARG A 74 6.24 20.93 17.28
CA ARG A 74 4.87 20.89 17.81
C ARG A 74 3.90 20.59 16.68
N ALA A 75 3.09 19.54 16.83
CA ALA A 75 2.10 19.17 15.83
C ALA A 75 0.80 18.71 16.49
N LYS A 76 -0.34 19.11 15.91
CA LYS A 76 -1.66 18.61 16.30
C LYS A 76 -1.77 17.09 16.28
N ASP A 77 -1.12 16.45 15.29
CA ASP A 77 -0.99 15.00 15.21
C ASP A 77 0.47 14.63 14.92
N PRO A 78 1.26 14.30 15.97
CA PRO A 78 2.68 13.96 15.83
C PRO A 78 2.92 12.73 14.95
N TYR A 79 1.98 11.77 14.97
CA TYR A 79 2.08 10.56 14.16
C TYR A 79 1.92 10.88 12.68
N LEU A 80 0.96 11.75 12.34
CA LEU A 80 0.76 12.22 10.97
C LEU A 80 1.95 13.07 10.49
N ALA A 81 2.46 13.99 11.31
CA ALA A 81 3.62 14.81 10.98
C ALA A 81 4.87 13.94 10.71
N PHE A 82 5.13 12.96 11.56
CA PHE A 82 6.20 11.99 11.35
C PHE A 82 6.00 11.12 10.10
N THR A 83 4.76 10.69 9.82
CA THR A 83 4.44 9.96 8.59
C THR A 83 4.74 10.79 7.35
N ARG A 84 4.47 12.11 7.38
CA ARG A 84 4.84 13.02 6.29
C ARG A 84 6.36 13.16 6.17
N ALA A 85 7.09 13.24 7.27
CA ALA A 85 8.56 13.26 7.24
C ALA A 85 9.12 11.99 6.57
N LEU A 86 8.58 10.81 6.90
CA LEU A 86 8.96 9.55 6.24
C LEU A 86 8.72 9.60 4.72
N ILE A 87 7.61 10.19 4.26
CA ILE A 87 7.33 10.34 2.82
C ILE A 87 8.34 11.27 2.14
N VAL A 88 8.76 12.35 2.81
CA VAL A 88 9.74 13.31 2.29
C VAL A 88 11.13 12.66 2.15
N PHE A 89 11.57 11.90 3.16
CA PHE A 89 12.89 11.26 3.15
C PHE A 89 12.93 9.93 2.38
N HIS A 90 11.78 9.30 2.16
CA HIS A 90 11.65 8.05 1.41
C HIS A 90 10.59 8.21 0.30
N PRO A 91 10.84 9.06 -0.70
CA PRO A 91 9.94 9.17 -1.84
C PRO A 91 9.87 7.82 -2.55
N GLN A 92 8.67 7.46 -3.01
CA GLN A 92 8.51 6.26 -3.81
C GLN A 92 9.37 6.36 -5.07
N PRO A 93 10.12 5.30 -5.44
CA PRO A 93 10.88 5.29 -6.68
C PRO A 93 9.99 5.65 -7.87
N SER A 94 10.49 6.52 -8.75
CA SER A 94 9.86 6.76 -10.04
C SER A 94 10.07 5.53 -10.94
N PHE A 95 9.03 5.16 -11.67
CA PHE A 95 9.13 4.15 -12.72
C PHE A 95 9.12 4.85 -14.07
N GLU A 96 9.97 4.40 -14.98
CA GLU A 96 9.89 4.81 -16.38
C GLU A 96 8.71 4.09 -17.02
N ALA A 97 7.83 4.86 -17.65
CA ALA A 97 6.71 4.30 -18.39
C ALA A 97 7.23 3.46 -19.57
N GLY A 98 6.56 2.35 -19.85
CA GLY A 98 6.95 1.46 -20.92
C GLY A 98 6.55 0.01 -20.69
N ILE A 99 6.73 -0.78 -21.75
CA ILE A 99 6.50 -2.21 -21.73
C ILE A 99 7.87 -2.87 -21.85
N ASP A 100 8.26 -3.63 -20.84
CA ASP A 100 9.50 -4.39 -20.86
C ASP A 100 9.51 -5.35 -22.06
N PRO A 101 10.63 -5.48 -22.82
CA PRO A 101 10.70 -6.35 -23.98
C PRO A 101 10.40 -7.83 -23.70
N ALA A 102 10.56 -8.29 -22.47
CA ALA A 102 10.24 -9.65 -22.05
C ALA A 102 8.77 -9.83 -21.60
N ALA A 103 7.96 -8.77 -21.58
CA ALA A 103 6.53 -8.86 -21.33
C ALA A 103 5.78 -9.34 -22.59
N VAL A 104 4.73 -10.14 -22.39
CA VAL A 104 3.84 -10.58 -23.47
C VAL A 104 2.53 -9.85 -23.31
N VAL A 105 2.20 -8.99 -24.27
CA VAL A 105 0.96 -8.21 -24.28
C VAL A 105 0.19 -8.54 -25.55
N GLU A 106 -1.02 -9.07 -25.38
CA GLU A 106 -1.92 -9.36 -26.50
C GLU A 106 -2.32 -8.10 -27.26
N LEU A 107 -2.35 -8.18 -28.59
CA LEU A 107 -2.59 -7.03 -29.49
C LEU A 107 -3.93 -6.33 -29.26
N THR A 108 -4.94 -7.04 -28.74
CA THR A 108 -6.26 -6.46 -28.49
C THR A 108 -6.36 -5.69 -27.17
N SER A 109 -5.30 -5.73 -26.37
CA SER A 109 -5.24 -5.04 -25.07
C SER A 109 -4.81 -3.60 -25.23
N LYS A 110 -5.30 -2.75 -24.33
CA LYS A 110 -5.06 -1.31 -24.33
C LYS A 110 -4.33 -0.92 -23.06
N ILE A 111 -3.22 -0.21 -23.21
CA ILE A 111 -2.37 0.28 -22.13
C ILE A 111 -2.46 1.80 -22.10
N GLY A 112 -2.84 2.36 -20.95
CA GLY A 112 -2.91 3.80 -20.73
C GLY A 112 -1.54 4.47 -20.67
N GLU A 113 -1.56 5.79 -20.70
CA GLU A 113 -0.36 6.63 -20.71
C GLU A 113 0.39 6.54 -19.38
N GLY A 114 1.72 6.59 -19.45
CA GLY A 114 2.58 6.59 -18.27
C GLY A 114 2.58 5.26 -17.46
N SER A 115 1.95 4.20 -17.99
CA SER A 115 1.93 2.88 -17.37
C SER A 115 3.22 2.09 -17.62
N PHE A 116 3.57 1.24 -16.65
CA PHE A 116 4.75 0.36 -16.70
C PHE A 116 4.33 -1.11 -16.63
N ILE A 117 4.88 -1.93 -17.52
CA ILE A 117 4.69 -3.39 -17.53
C ILE A 117 6.06 -4.07 -17.43
N GLY A 118 6.32 -4.70 -16.30
CA GLY A 118 7.59 -5.36 -16.00
C GLY A 118 7.79 -6.68 -16.75
N ALA A 119 9.06 -7.11 -16.81
CA ALA A 119 9.50 -8.32 -17.48
C ALA A 119 8.66 -9.56 -17.14
N ARG A 120 8.41 -10.40 -18.15
CA ARG A 120 7.71 -11.70 -18.04
C ARG A 120 6.27 -11.61 -17.52
N SER A 121 5.71 -10.41 -17.46
CA SER A 121 4.28 -10.26 -17.24
C SER A 121 3.52 -10.63 -18.51
N VAL A 122 2.37 -11.26 -18.34
CA VAL A 122 1.50 -11.72 -19.43
C VAL A 122 0.15 -11.02 -19.33
N ILE A 123 -0.19 -10.25 -20.35
CA ILE A 123 -1.45 -9.52 -20.46
C ILE A 123 -2.28 -10.17 -21.56
N GLY A 124 -3.35 -10.85 -21.14
CA GLY A 124 -4.29 -11.55 -22.01
C GLY A 124 -5.11 -10.60 -22.89
N ARG A 125 -6.01 -11.15 -23.69
CA ARG A 125 -6.78 -10.43 -24.72
C ARG A 125 -7.79 -9.45 -24.12
N ASN A 126 -8.03 -8.34 -24.80
CA ASN A 126 -9.04 -7.33 -24.47
C ASN A 126 -8.90 -6.73 -23.05
N VAL A 127 -7.72 -6.85 -22.45
CA VAL A 127 -7.44 -6.25 -21.15
C VAL A 127 -7.34 -4.75 -21.33
N LYS A 128 -7.94 -4.01 -20.40
CA LYS A 128 -7.85 -2.54 -20.36
C LYS A 128 -7.03 -2.15 -19.14
N ILE A 129 -5.88 -1.54 -19.37
CA ILE A 129 -5.03 -0.96 -18.34
C ILE A 129 -5.14 0.56 -18.47
N GLY A 130 -5.50 1.23 -17.37
CA GLY A 130 -5.61 2.67 -17.27
C GLY A 130 -4.26 3.38 -17.25
N ASP A 131 -4.28 4.65 -16.87
CA ASP A 131 -3.11 5.51 -16.86
C ASP A 131 -2.30 5.35 -15.56
N HIS A 132 -0.98 5.50 -15.65
CA HIS A 132 -0.05 5.40 -14.51
C HIS A 132 -0.15 4.09 -13.71
N VAL A 133 -0.57 3.00 -14.36
CA VAL A 133 -0.64 1.68 -13.74
C VAL A 133 0.75 1.06 -13.71
N ARG A 134 1.12 0.49 -12.56
CA ARG A 134 2.41 -0.17 -12.35
C ARG A 134 2.21 -1.66 -12.21
N ILE A 135 2.68 -2.41 -13.20
CA ILE A 135 2.67 -3.87 -13.19
C ILE A 135 4.11 -4.34 -13.03
N HIS A 136 4.43 -4.88 -11.86
CA HIS A 136 5.76 -5.45 -11.57
C HIS A 136 5.99 -6.75 -12.36
N PRO A 137 7.23 -7.27 -12.42
CA PRO A 137 7.55 -8.48 -13.17
C PRO A 137 6.75 -9.72 -12.75
N ASN A 138 6.56 -10.65 -13.68
CA ASN A 138 5.89 -11.95 -13.46
C ASN A 138 4.43 -11.82 -12.98
N VAL A 139 3.67 -10.84 -13.50
CA VAL A 139 2.23 -10.70 -13.25
C VAL A 139 1.46 -11.29 -14.42
N THR A 140 0.39 -12.04 -14.13
CA THR A 140 -0.50 -12.59 -15.16
C THR A 140 -1.88 -11.97 -15.05
N ILE A 141 -2.32 -11.27 -16.10
CA ILE A 141 -3.66 -10.70 -16.20
C ILE A 141 -4.40 -11.40 -17.34
N TYR A 142 -5.48 -12.11 -17.01
CA TYR A 142 -6.29 -12.86 -17.94
C TYR A 142 -7.27 -11.96 -18.71
N GLU A 143 -7.83 -12.49 -19.79
CA GLU A 143 -8.67 -11.77 -20.74
C GLU A 143 -9.87 -11.03 -20.13
N ASP A 144 -10.30 -9.98 -20.84
CA ASP A 144 -11.49 -9.18 -20.53
C ASP A 144 -11.45 -8.51 -19.13
N SER A 145 -10.28 -8.46 -18.50
CA SER A 145 -10.06 -7.78 -17.22
C SER A 145 -9.83 -6.28 -17.42
N THR A 146 -10.14 -5.48 -16.40
CA THR A 146 -9.89 -4.04 -16.40
C THR A 146 -9.12 -3.64 -15.14
N ILE A 147 -8.00 -2.94 -15.33
CA ILE A 147 -7.19 -2.32 -14.29
C ILE A 147 -7.27 -0.81 -14.48
N ASP A 148 -7.78 -0.10 -13.48
CA ASP A 148 -8.04 1.33 -13.56
C ASP A 148 -6.87 2.15 -12.99
N ASP A 149 -6.88 3.46 -13.24
CA ASP A 149 -5.71 4.35 -13.09
C ASP A 149 -5.01 4.31 -11.73
N ASP A 150 -3.72 4.66 -11.73
CA ASP A 150 -2.87 4.79 -10.53
C ASP A 150 -2.78 3.48 -9.68
N THR A 151 -3.08 2.33 -10.28
CA THR A 151 -3.06 1.04 -9.59
C THR A 151 -1.68 0.41 -9.64
N GLU A 152 -1.25 -0.21 -8.55
CA GLU A 152 0.03 -0.92 -8.45
C GLU A 152 -0.16 -2.41 -8.15
N ILE A 153 0.47 -3.26 -8.96
CA ILE A 153 0.36 -4.71 -8.91
C ILE A 153 1.76 -5.31 -8.78
N HIS A 154 2.07 -5.86 -7.62
CA HIS A 154 3.37 -6.46 -7.33
C HIS A 154 3.55 -7.86 -7.95
N SER A 155 4.80 -8.31 -7.99
CA SER A 155 5.20 -9.53 -8.69
C SER A 155 4.48 -10.80 -8.23
N GLY A 156 4.24 -11.70 -9.19
CA GLY A 156 3.62 -13.01 -8.96
C GLY A 156 2.10 -12.97 -8.80
N VAL A 157 1.47 -11.80 -8.93
CA VAL A 157 0.01 -11.67 -8.87
C VAL A 157 -0.63 -12.28 -10.11
N ALA A 158 -1.74 -12.99 -9.91
CA ALA A 158 -2.60 -13.49 -10.98
C ALA A 158 -4.00 -12.87 -10.89
N ILE A 159 -4.44 -12.17 -11.94
CA ILE A 159 -5.78 -11.59 -12.06
C ILE A 159 -6.54 -12.35 -13.12
N ARG A 160 -7.55 -13.13 -12.71
CA ARG A 160 -8.37 -14.00 -13.56
C ARG A 160 -9.35 -13.22 -14.41
N SER A 161 -9.86 -13.88 -15.45
CA SER A 161 -10.65 -13.26 -16.52
C SER A 161 -11.87 -12.51 -15.99
N ASN A 162 -12.28 -11.45 -16.69
CA ASN A 162 -13.43 -10.61 -16.34
C ASN A 162 -13.31 -9.82 -15.03
N SER A 163 -12.15 -9.81 -14.36
CA SER A 163 -11.97 -9.07 -13.11
C SER A 163 -11.89 -7.56 -13.36
N ILE A 164 -12.46 -6.76 -12.45
CA ILE A 164 -12.41 -5.30 -12.50
C ILE A 164 -11.70 -4.79 -11.25
N ILE A 165 -10.57 -4.12 -11.45
CA ILE A 165 -9.75 -3.50 -10.40
C ILE A 165 -9.88 -1.99 -10.55
N GLY A 166 -10.44 -1.34 -9.54
CA GLY A 166 -10.63 0.12 -9.52
C GLY A 166 -9.35 0.91 -9.26
N LYS A 167 -9.44 2.24 -9.35
CA LYS A 167 -8.30 3.15 -9.26
C LYS A 167 -7.57 3.07 -7.92
N ARG A 168 -6.25 3.32 -7.95
CA ARG A 168 -5.39 3.47 -6.75
C ARG A 168 -5.41 2.24 -5.83
N VAL A 169 -5.59 1.06 -6.40
CA VAL A 169 -5.48 -0.22 -5.67
C VAL A 169 -4.01 -0.60 -5.58
N ILE A 170 -3.60 -1.21 -4.47
CA ILE A 170 -2.27 -1.82 -4.33
C ILE A 170 -2.46 -3.32 -4.08
N ILE A 171 -1.91 -4.15 -4.95
CA ILE A 171 -1.98 -5.62 -4.84
C ILE A 171 -0.59 -6.16 -4.57
N HIS A 172 -0.35 -6.69 -3.37
CA HIS A 172 0.94 -7.26 -2.99
C HIS A 172 1.17 -8.66 -3.55
N ASN A 173 2.43 -9.08 -3.49
CA ASN A 173 2.98 -10.22 -4.20
C ASN A 173 2.18 -11.51 -4.03
N ASN A 174 2.11 -12.29 -5.11
CA ASN A 174 1.51 -13.61 -5.13
C ASN A 174 0.03 -13.68 -4.73
N ALA A 175 -0.70 -12.56 -4.79
CA ALA A 175 -2.15 -12.59 -4.63
C ALA A 175 -2.83 -13.17 -5.89
N VAL A 176 -3.94 -13.88 -5.70
CA VAL A 176 -4.77 -14.41 -6.78
C VAL A 176 -6.15 -13.79 -6.71
N ILE A 177 -6.56 -13.10 -7.77
CA ILE A 177 -7.84 -12.41 -7.86
C ILE A 177 -8.73 -13.13 -8.88
N GLY A 178 -9.94 -13.48 -8.49
CA GLY A 178 -10.94 -14.10 -9.36
C GLY A 178 -10.75 -15.61 -9.57
N SER A 179 -10.15 -16.33 -8.62
CA SER A 179 -10.10 -17.80 -8.68
C SER A 179 -11.48 -18.43 -8.45
N ASP A 180 -11.67 -19.65 -8.94
CA ASP A 180 -12.85 -20.44 -8.61
C ASP A 180 -12.97 -20.63 -7.08
N GLY A 181 -14.17 -20.39 -6.55
CA GLY A 181 -14.54 -20.79 -5.20
C GLY A 181 -14.84 -22.30 -5.09
N PHE A 182 -15.10 -22.73 -3.85
CA PHE A 182 -15.51 -24.10 -3.53
C PHE A 182 -17.00 -24.31 -3.81
N GLY A 183 -17.35 -24.52 -5.08
CA GLY A 183 -18.73 -24.78 -5.53
C GLY A 183 -18.84 -26.14 -6.18
N PHE A 184 -19.50 -27.09 -5.50
CA PHE A 184 -19.74 -28.44 -5.98
C PHE A 184 -21.18 -28.87 -5.71
N ALA A 185 -21.79 -29.58 -6.66
CA ALA A 185 -23.06 -30.28 -6.48
C ALA A 185 -22.83 -31.79 -6.56
N LYS A 186 -23.72 -32.59 -5.98
CA LYS A 186 -23.72 -34.03 -6.21
C LYS A 186 -24.66 -34.38 -7.35
N ASP A 187 -24.23 -35.26 -8.24
CA ASP A 187 -25.10 -35.87 -9.24
C ASP A 187 -25.96 -36.99 -8.63
N GLU A 188 -26.75 -37.65 -9.49
CA GLU A 188 -27.61 -38.78 -9.14
C GLU A 188 -26.84 -39.96 -8.51
N ASP A 189 -25.59 -40.15 -8.93
CA ASP A 189 -24.68 -41.21 -8.47
C ASP A 189 -23.81 -40.79 -7.26
N ARG A 190 -24.05 -39.58 -6.72
CA ARG A 190 -23.32 -38.96 -5.59
C ARG A 190 -21.86 -38.58 -5.89
N HIS A 191 -21.45 -38.47 -7.15
CA HIS A 191 -20.17 -37.88 -7.53
C HIS A 191 -20.22 -36.35 -7.44
N TRP A 192 -19.05 -35.74 -7.17
CA TRP A 192 -18.93 -34.29 -7.10
C TRP A 192 -18.78 -33.67 -8.49
N LEU A 193 -19.75 -32.87 -8.90
CA LEU A 193 -19.69 -32.04 -10.10
C LEU A 193 -19.27 -30.62 -9.71
N LYS A 194 -18.22 -30.10 -10.35
CA LYS A 194 -17.80 -28.70 -10.18
C LYS A 194 -18.86 -27.77 -10.74
N ILE A 195 -19.32 -26.84 -9.92
CA ILE A 195 -20.22 -25.77 -10.36
C ILE A 195 -19.37 -24.68 -11.05
N PRO A 196 -19.61 -24.37 -12.34
CA PRO A 196 -18.92 -23.30 -13.04
C PRO A 196 -19.12 -21.95 -12.33
N GLN A 197 -18.03 -21.25 -12.03
CA GLN A 197 -18.08 -19.94 -11.37
C GLN A 197 -18.05 -18.82 -12.42
N ILE A 198 -19.20 -18.54 -13.04
CA ILE A 198 -19.35 -17.56 -14.14
C ILE A 198 -19.35 -16.08 -13.69
N GLY A 199 -19.16 -15.83 -12.39
CA GLY A 199 -19.15 -14.48 -11.84
C GLY A 199 -17.87 -13.71 -12.19
N ARG A 200 -17.71 -12.54 -11.58
CA ARG A 200 -16.47 -11.76 -11.64
C ARG A 200 -16.13 -11.16 -10.29
N VAL A 201 -14.86 -10.84 -10.08
CA VAL A 201 -14.42 -10.03 -8.95
C VAL A 201 -14.41 -8.56 -9.34
N VAL A 202 -14.98 -7.71 -8.49
CA VAL A 202 -14.94 -6.25 -8.62
C VAL A 202 -14.31 -5.69 -7.36
N ILE A 203 -13.13 -5.11 -7.51
CA ILE A 203 -12.43 -4.37 -6.45
C ILE A 203 -12.71 -2.89 -6.68
N PRO A 204 -13.42 -2.21 -5.77
CA PRO A 204 -13.77 -0.82 -5.96
C PRO A 204 -12.53 0.09 -5.84
N PRO A 205 -12.60 1.33 -6.37
CA PRO A 205 -11.51 2.29 -6.22
C PRO A 205 -11.15 2.56 -4.76
N ALA A 206 -9.87 2.80 -4.51
CA ALA A 206 -9.42 3.31 -3.22
C ALA A 206 -9.98 4.71 -2.96
N LYS A 207 -10.53 4.92 -1.76
CA LYS A 207 -11.00 6.24 -1.33
C LYS A 207 -9.78 7.10 -1.04
N ARG A 208 -9.71 8.31 -1.63
CA ARG A 208 -8.78 9.34 -1.15
C ARG A 208 -9.14 9.64 0.31
N ALA A 209 -8.29 9.24 1.24
CA ALA A 209 -8.43 9.68 2.62
C ALA A 209 -7.86 11.10 2.70
N SER A 210 -8.62 12.04 3.29
CA SER A 210 -8.12 13.38 3.63
C SER A 210 -7.03 13.37 4.71
N SER A 211 -6.73 12.20 5.27
CA SER A 211 -5.59 11.94 6.16
C SER A 211 -5.25 10.44 6.10
N ALA A 212 -3.98 10.14 5.84
CA ALA A 212 -3.33 8.83 5.89
C ALA A 212 -4.10 7.61 5.32
N ALA A 213 -3.77 7.27 4.06
CA ALA A 213 -3.82 5.94 3.45
C ALA A 213 -5.04 5.05 3.74
N ARG A 214 -6.03 5.12 2.84
CA ARG A 214 -6.91 3.97 2.54
C ARG A 214 -6.83 3.63 1.06
N SER A 215 -5.65 3.21 0.60
CA SER A 215 -5.55 2.35 -0.58
C SER A 215 -6.30 1.06 -0.28
N TRP A 216 -7.05 0.51 -1.23
CA TRP A 216 -7.41 -0.90 -1.13
C TRP A 216 -6.12 -1.68 -1.30
N THR A 217 -5.58 -2.15 -0.18
CA THR A 217 -4.35 -2.94 -0.15
C THR A 217 -4.73 -4.40 0.00
N ILE A 218 -4.38 -5.20 -1.01
CA ILE A 218 -4.53 -6.66 -0.97
C ILE A 218 -3.19 -7.22 -0.53
N TRP A 219 -3.18 -7.96 0.57
CA TRP A 219 -1.96 -8.48 1.17
C TRP A 219 -1.39 -9.66 0.39
N SER A 220 -0.09 -9.89 0.56
CA SER A 220 0.62 -10.98 -0.11
C SER A 220 -0.05 -12.33 0.14
N ARG A 221 -0.09 -13.20 -0.89
CA ARG A 221 -0.71 -14.55 -0.84
C ARG A 221 -2.22 -14.56 -0.57
N SER A 222 -2.91 -13.42 -0.67
CA SER A 222 -4.37 -13.39 -0.58
C SER A 222 -5.00 -14.08 -1.79
N VAL A 223 -6.11 -14.81 -1.57
CA VAL A 223 -6.92 -15.37 -2.65
C VAL A 223 -8.32 -14.78 -2.55
N ILE A 224 -8.76 -14.08 -3.60
CA ILE A 224 -10.12 -13.54 -3.72
C ILE A 224 -10.87 -14.37 -4.74
N HIS A 225 -11.87 -15.12 -4.28
CA HIS A 225 -12.65 -16.01 -5.13
C HIS A 225 -13.79 -15.28 -5.85
N VAL A 226 -14.13 -15.77 -7.05
CA VAL A 226 -15.41 -15.48 -7.68
C VAL A 226 -16.52 -16.14 -6.86
N LEU A 227 -17.57 -15.38 -6.57
CA LEU A 227 -18.82 -15.90 -6.00
C LEU A 227 -19.85 -16.08 -7.13
N SER A 228 -20.56 -17.22 -7.14
CA SER A 228 -21.61 -17.45 -8.14
C SER A 228 -22.77 -16.47 -7.97
N VAL A 229 -23.23 -15.88 -9.08
CA VAL A 229 -24.48 -15.11 -9.23
C VAL A 229 -24.68 -14.00 -8.19
N LYS A 230 -24.26 -12.77 -8.56
CA LYS A 230 -24.48 -11.49 -7.84
C LYS A 230 -24.21 -11.56 -6.33
N THR A 231 -22.96 -11.30 -5.96
CA THR A 231 -22.63 -10.84 -4.60
C THR A 231 -21.66 -9.67 -4.69
N ARG A 232 -22.11 -8.48 -4.26
CA ARG A 232 -21.23 -7.34 -4.01
C ARG A 232 -20.32 -7.72 -2.85
N TYR A 233 -19.02 -7.59 -3.02
CA TYR A 233 -18.08 -7.72 -1.92
C TYR A 233 -18.24 -6.51 -0.99
N SER A 234 -19.02 -6.66 0.07
CA SER A 234 -18.96 -5.80 1.25
C SER A 234 -18.27 -6.59 2.35
N ALA A 235 -16.99 -6.31 2.59
CA ALA A 235 -16.24 -6.95 3.66
C ALA A 235 -16.93 -6.69 5.02
N PRO A 236 -17.33 -7.73 5.77
CA PRO A 236 -17.66 -7.57 7.19
C PRO A 236 -16.36 -7.44 7.99
N LYS A 237 -16.34 -6.55 8.99
CA LYS A 237 -15.20 -6.25 9.86
C LYS A 237 -14.66 -7.44 10.70
N SER A 238 -15.25 -8.63 10.61
CA SER A 238 -14.99 -9.71 11.58
C SER A 238 -14.84 -11.13 11.01
N ALA A 239 -14.71 -11.31 9.70
CA ALA A 239 -14.57 -12.65 9.11
C ALA A 239 -13.16 -12.89 8.52
N TRP A 240 -12.16 -13.00 9.40
CA TRP A 240 -10.88 -13.64 9.08
C TRP A 240 -10.73 -14.86 10.01
N PRO A 241 -10.54 -16.09 9.51
CA PRO A 241 -9.80 -17.07 10.29
C PRO A 241 -8.36 -16.56 10.35
N ALA A 242 -7.94 -16.16 11.55
CA ALA A 242 -6.56 -15.84 11.82
C ALA A 242 -5.68 -17.06 11.46
N VAL A 243 -4.95 -16.98 10.34
CA VAL A 243 -3.72 -17.76 10.20
C VAL A 243 -2.73 -17.09 11.15
N ARG A 244 -2.73 -17.52 12.41
CA ARG A 244 -1.63 -17.25 13.34
C ARG A 244 -0.43 -18.03 12.81
N ALA A 245 0.53 -17.33 12.22
CA ALA A 245 1.89 -17.84 12.16
C ALA A 245 2.45 -17.79 13.59
N SER A 246 2.45 -18.93 14.27
CA SER A 246 3.31 -19.13 15.43
C SER A 246 4.73 -19.28 14.92
N ALA A 247 5.58 -18.29 15.17
CA ALA A 247 7.00 -18.53 15.27
C ALA A 247 7.23 -19.18 16.64
N THR A 248 7.48 -20.49 16.65
CA THR A 248 8.05 -21.18 17.81
C THR A 248 9.56 -21.22 17.64
N GLU A 249 10.22 -20.60 18.62
CA GLU A 249 11.64 -20.63 19.05
C GLU A 249 12.74 -20.38 18.01
#